data_AF-A0A935HYY0-F1
#
_entry.id   AF-A0A935HYY0-F1
#
_cell.length_a   1.000
_cell.length_b   1.000
_cell.length_c   1.000
_cell.angle_alpha   90.00
_cell.angle_beta   90.00
_cell.angle_gamma   90.00
#
_symmetry.space_group_name_H-M   'P 1'
#
loop_
_entity.id
_entity.type
_entity.pdbx_description
1 polymer ?
#
loop_
_entity_poly.entity_id
_entity_poly.type
_entity_poly.pdbx_seq_one_letter_code
_entity_poly.pdbx_strand_id
1 'polypeptide(L)'
;MRIDPKFIHAGLVSYCLLIFILSSIPGDNFPEVKFEFSDKIVHLIIYAILYALFFYSLNNQVKSVKLQKFSPEFALLFTSLYGLSDEAHQYFVPNRSCEFYDWIADVAGGLAVYFVIKYHRSRVKVISVLFLAVIFGGCTSSERAEQKSKIDISFSETDCWLNLMPMVNDNKNVLGFLISLNVEANSSDLNYSVKDLKIYLNNDTLLNKELSAEIFEASENLIKINISQNNRTIYLDRNKEYPEEAEFHFAIYKDNKKIRSMKTSKIKINKVY
;
A
#
# COMPACT_ATOMS: atom_id res chain seq x y z
N MET A 1 -25.10 6.40 -16.49
CA MET A 1 -25.50 5.59 -17.66
C MET A 1 -25.71 4.17 -17.16
N ARG A 2 -26.86 3.55 -17.41
CA ARG A 2 -27.00 2.11 -17.13
C ARG A 2 -26.41 1.39 -18.34
N ILE A 3 -25.26 0.73 -18.16
CA ILE A 3 -24.64 -0.05 -19.25
C ILE A 3 -25.63 -1.15 -19.64
N ASP A 4 -25.97 -1.26 -20.92
CA ASP A 4 -26.86 -2.32 -21.40
C ASP A 4 -26.23 -3.68 -21.06
N PRO A 5 -26.95 -4.60 -20.39
CA PRO A 5 -26.44 -5.91 -20.05
C PRO A 5 -25.78 -6.63 -21.23
N LYS A 6 -26.23 -6.42 -22.47
CA LYS A 6 -25.62 -7.02 -23.67
C LYS A 6 -24.13 -6.72 -23.80
N PHE A 7 -23.69 -5.50 -23.48
CA PHE A 7 -22.26 -5.15 -23.52
C PHE A 7 -21.46 -5.85 -22.43
N ILE A 8 -22.07 -6.10 -21.26
CA ILE A 8 -21.43 -6.84 -20.16
C ILE A 8 -21.23 -8.30 -20.55
N HIS A 9 -22.27 -8.94 -21.12
CA HIS A 9 -22.16 -10.33 -21.60
C HIS A 9 -21.14 -10.43 -22.76
N ALA A 10 -21.15 -9.48 -23.69
CA ALA A 10 -20.17 -9.44 -24.78
C ALA A 10 -18.74 -9.27 -24.25
N GLY A 11 -18.54 -8.41 -23.24
CA GLY A 11 -17.24 -8.24 -22.58
C GLY A 11 -16.76 -9.52 -21.90
N LEU A 12 -17.63 -10.21 -21.17
CA LEU A 12 -17.32 -11.52 -20.57
C LEU A 12 -16.89 -12.54 -21.63
N VAL A 13 -17.68 -12.70 -22.69
CA VAL A 13 -17.35 -13.65 -23.78
C VAL A 13 -16.03 -13.29 -24.45
N SER A 14 -15.81 -12.00 -24.72
CA SER A 14 -14.55 -11.52 -25.34
C SER A 14 -13.35 -11.79 -24.44
N TYR A 15 -13.52 -11.65 -23.12
CA TYR A 15 -12.45 -11.90 -22.16
C TYR A 15 -12.15 -13.40 -22.01
N CYS A 16 -13.17 -14.27 -22.00
CA CYS A 16 -12.95 -15.71 -22.10
C CYS A 16 -12.20 -16.08 -23.38
N LEU A 17 -12.59 -15.52 -24.54
CA LEU A 17 -11.87 -15.76 -25.79
C LEU A 17 -10.41 -15.29 -25.71
N LEU A 18 -10.15 -14.14 -25.08
CA LEU A 18 -8.81 -13.64 -24.86
C LEU A 18 -7.97 -14.60 -24.01
N ILE A 19 -8.49 -15.07 -22.87
CA ILE A 19 -7.78 -16.03 -22.01
C ILE A 19 -7.47 -17.30 -22.79
N PHE A 20 -8.48 -17.88 -23.46
CA PHE A 20 -8.29 -19.09 -24.25
C PHE A 20 -7.19 -18.93 -25.32
N ILE A 21 -7.19 -17.82 -26.06
CA ILE A 21 -6.16 -17.53 -27.07
C ILE A 21 -4.77 -17.44 -26.44
N LEU A 22 -4.64 -16.74 -25.30
CA LEU A 22 -3.36 -16.61 -24.59
C LEU A 22 -2.86 -17.97 -24.06
N SER A 23 -3.77 -18.81 -23.57
CA SER A 23 -3.48 -20.15 -23.08
C SER A 23 -3.14 -21.13 -24.21
N SER A 24 -3.59 -20.87 -25.45
CA SER A 24 -3.19 -21.65 -26.63
C SER A 24 -1.77 -21.34 -27.14
N ILE A 25 -1.11 -20.31 -26.63
CA ILE A 25 0.27 -19.97 -27.04
C ILE A 25 1.25 -20.97 -26.37
N PRO A 26 2.15 -21.62 -27.12
CA PRO A 26 3.18 -22.50 -26.57
C PRO A 26 4.10 -21.79 -25.56
N GLY A 27 4.51 -22.49 -24.50
CA GLY A 27 5.21 -21.90 -23.35
C GLY A 27 6.61 -21.33 -23.66
N ASP A 28 7.24 -21.81 -24.73
CA ASP A 28 8.53 -21.35 -25.24
C ASP A 28 8.49 -19.99 -25.95
N ASN A 29 7.30 -19.46 -26.25
CA ASN A 29 7.13 -18.14 -26.85
C ASN A 29 7.03 -17.00 -25.83
N PHE A 30 7.04 -17.29 -24.53
CA PHE A 30 6.99 -16.26 -23.50
C PHE A 30 8.38 -15.73 -23.16
N PRO A 31 8.54 -14.41 -22.95
CA PRO A 31 9.82 -13.86 -22.52
C PRO A 31 10.22 -14.46 -21.16
N GLU A 32 11.49 -14.83 -21.00
CA GLU A 32 12.01 -15.34 -19.74
C GLU A 32 11.94 -14.26 -18.65
N VAL A 33 10.95 -14.37 -17.75
CA VAL A 33 10.83 -13.52 -16.57
C VAL A 33 11.54 -14.20 -15.42
N LYS A 34 12.64 -13.63 -14.93
CA LYS A 34 13.47 -14.18 -13.83
C LYS A 34 12.83 -14.07 -12.43
N PHE A 35 11.54 -13.75 -12.36
CA PHE A 35 10.82 -13.59 -11.10
C PHE A 35 10.05 -14.86 -10.79
N GLU A 36 10.43 -15.54 -9.70
CA GLU A 36 9.68 -16.67 -9.14
C GLU A 36 8.24 -16.23 -8.88
N PHE A 37 7.24 -17.06 -9.24
CA PHE A 37 5.79 -16.79 -9.12
C PHE A 37 5.21 -15.73 -10.07
N SER A 38 5.96 -15.23 -11.06
CA SER A 38 5.41 -14.27 -12.03
C SER A 38 4.18 -14.79 -12.77
N ASP A 39 4.16 -16.06 -13.16
CA ASP A 39 3.00 -16.66 -13.82
C ASP A 39 1.79 -16.73 -12.86
N LYS A 40 2.00 -17.10 -11.59
CA LYS A 40 0.91 -17.24 -10.62
C LYS A 40 0.25 -15.89 -10.29
N ILE A 41 1.02 -14.80 -10.29
CA ILE A 41 0.47 -13.44 -10.16
C ILE A 41 -0.39 -13.08 -11.37
N VAL A 42 0.05 -13.46 -12.58
CA VAL A 42 -0.71 -13.24 -13.82
C VAL A 42 -2.04 -14.00 -13.77
N HIS A 43 -2.02 -15.28 -13.39
CA HIS A 43 -3.22 -16.09 -13.15
C HIS A 43 -4.17 -15.43 -12.16
N LEU A 44 -3.67 -15.02 -10.98
CA LEU A 44 -4.45 -14.33 -9.97
C LEU A 44 -5.16 -13.08 -10.51
N ILE A 45 -4.45 -12.23 -11.26
CA ILE A 45 -5.03 -10.99 -11.81
C ILE A 45 -6.04 -11.29 -12.92
N ILE A 46 -5.71 -12.17 -13.86
CA ILE A 46 -6.56 -12.51 -15.00
C ILE A 46 -7.90 -13.06 -14.51
N TYR A 47 -7.86 -13.97 -13.54
CA TYR A 47 -9.07 -14.64 -13.03
C TYR A 47 -9.84 -13.80 -12.00
N ALA A 48 -9.20 -12.84 -11.33
CA ALA A 48 -9.91 -11.80 -10.57
C ALA A 48 -10.81 -10.95 -11.49
N ILE A 49 -10.30 -10.56 -12.67
CA ILE A 49 -11.08 -9.82 -13.68
C ILE A 49 -12.20 -10.70 -14.24
N LEU A 50 -11.90 -11.96 -14.57
CA LEU A 50 -12.89 -12.91 -15.06
C LEU A 50 -14.06 -13.07 -14.08
N TYR A 51 -13.75 -13.23 -12.79
CA TYR A 51 -14.76 -13.29 -11.73
C TYR A 51 -15.66 -12.05 -11.72
N ALA A 52 -15.07 -10.85 -11.80
CA ALA A 52 -15.84 -9.60 -11.81
C ALA A 52 -16.81 -9.57 -13.01
N LEU A 53 -16.35 -9.98 -14.20
CA LEU A 53 -17.19 -10.03 -15.39
C LEU A 53 -18.32 -11.05 -15.27
N PHE A 54 -18.05 -12.26 -14.75
CA PHE A 54 -19.10 -13.24 -14.45
C PHE A 54 -20.12 -12.69 -13.45
N PHE A 55 -19.64 -12.06 -12.38
CA PHE A 55 -20.50 -11.45 -11.37
C PHE A 55 -21.41 -10.38 -11.98
N TYR A 56 -20.86 -9.42 -12.71
CA TYR A 56 -21.66 -8.35 -13.32
C TYR A 56 -22.63 -8.89 -14.37
N SER A 57 -22.23 -9.90 -15.14
CA SER A 57 -23.10 -10.59 -16.09
C SER A 57 -24.30 -11.24 -15.39
N LEU A 58 -24.05 -12.08 -14.38
CA LEU A 58 -25.08 -12.79 -13.62
C LEU A 58 -25.96 -11.85 -12.79
N ASN A 59 -25.40 -10.75 -12.30
CA ASN A 59 -26.15 -9.79 -11.50
C ASN A 59 -27.07 -8.89 -12.36
N ASN A 60 -26.73 -8.63 -13.62
CA ASN A 60 -27.50 -7.74 -14.50
C ASN A 60 -28.39 -8.47 -15.50
N GLN A 61 -28.38 -9.80 -15.55
CA GLN A 61 -29.35 -10.57 -16.32
C GLN A 61 -30.74 -10.58 -15.65
N VAL A 62 -31.80 -10.66 -16.47
CA VAL A 62 -33.21 -10.61 -16.04
C VAL A 62 -33.94 -11.94 -16.18
N LYS A 63 -33.25 -12.99 -16.63
CA LYS A 63 -33.84 -14.30 -16.97
C LYS A 63 -34.04 -15.20 -15.75
N SER A 64 -33.19 -15.07 -14.72
CA SER A 64 -33.23 -15.93 -13.54
C SER A 64 -32.96 -15.16 -12.25
N VAL A 65 -33.99 -15.08 -11.40
CA VAL A 65 -33.89 -14.45 -10.06
C VAL A 65 -32.89 -15.20 -9.17
N LYS A 66 -32.80 -16.53 -9.28
CA LYS A 66 -31.86 -17.34 -8.49
C LYS A 66 -30.41 -17.02 -8.86
N LEU A 67 -30.09 -16.97 -10.17
CA LEU A 67 -28.75 -16.63 -10.64
C LEU A 67 -28.36 -15.19 -10.27
N GLN A 68 -29.31 -14.26 -10.29
CA GLN A 68 -29.07 -12.89 -9.86
C GLN A 68 -28.82 -12.80 -8.35
N LYS A 69 -29.66 -13.46 -7.53
CA LYS A 69 -29.56 -13.43 -6.06
C LYS A 69 -28.25 -14.04 -5.56
N PHE A 70 -27.84 -15.16 -6.13
CA PHE A 70 -26.61 -15.88 -5.79
C PHE A 70 -25.49 -15.60 -6.81
N SER A 71 -25.51 -14.42 -7.44
CA SER A 71 -24.52 -14.01 -8.45
C SER A 71 -23.07 -14.10 -7.96
N PRO A 72 -22.71 -13.74 -6.70
CA PRO A 72 -21.33 -13.88 -6.24
C PRO A 72 -20.86 -15.34 -6.18
N GLU A 73 -21.72 -16.25 -5.70
CA GLU A 73 -21.41 -17.66 -5.56
C GLU A 73 -21.33 -18.36 -6.91
N PHE A 74 -22.28 -18.08 -7.82
CA PHE A 74 -22.24 -18.62 -9.17
C PHE A 74 -21.07 -18.07 -9.99
N ALA A 75 -20.71 -16.79 -9.82
CA ALA A 75 -19.53 -16.23 -10.46
C ALA A 75 -18.24 -16.92 -10.00
N LEU A 76 -18.15 -17.25 -8.72
CA LEU A 76 -16.98 -17.96 -8.17
C LEU A 76 -16.91 -19.35 -8.79
N LEU A 77 -18.03 -20.08 -8.77
CA LEU A 77 -18.14 -21.41 -9.38
C LEU A 77 -17.73 -21.38 -10.86
N PHE A 78 -18.26 -20.45 -11.66
CA PHE A 78 -17.92 -20.38 -13.08
C PHE A 78 -16.47 -19.96 -13.34
N THR A 79 -15.90 -19.09 -12.50
CA THR A 79 -14.47 -18.73 -12.60
C THR A 79 -13.60 -19.95 -12.31
N SER A 80 -13.89 -20.70 -11.24
CA SER A 80 -13.15 -21.91 -10.88
C SER A 80 -13.27 -23.01 -11.94
N LEU A 81 -14.47 -23.21 -12.50
CA LEU A 81 -14.68 -24.18 -13.59
C LEU A 81 -13.98 -23.75 -14.88
N TYR A 82 -13.98 -22.45 -15.19
CA TYR A 82 -13.28 -21.93 -16.36
C TYR A 82 -11.76 -22.12 -16.22
N GLY A 83 -11.17 -21.80 -15.06
CA GLY A 83 -9.75 -22.03 -14.81
C GLY A 83 -9.38 -23.50 -14.89
N LEU A 84 -10.21 -24.39 -14.33
CA LEU A 84 -10.00 -25.83 -14.46
C LEU A 84 -10.04 -26.29 -15.92
N SER A 85 -10.95 -25.73 -16.72
CA SER A 85 -11.03 -26.04 -18.14
C SER A 85 -9.85 -25.49 -18.94
N ASP A 86 -9.29 -24.35 -18.52
CA ASP A 86 -8.12 -23.75 -19.15
C ASP A 86 -6.87 -24.59 -18.87
N GLU A 87 -6.63 -24.99 -17.61
CA GLU A 87 -5.56 -25.91 -17.26
C GLU A 87 -5.66 -27.26 -18.00
N ALA A 88 -6.86 -27.81 -18.09
CA ALA A 88 -7.11 -29.02 -18.87
C ALA A 88 -6.85 -28.82 -20.37
N HIS A 89 -7.10 -27.62 -20.91
CA HIS A 89 -6.78 -27.28 -22.29
C HIS A 89 -5.28 -27.11 -22.50
N GLN A 90 -4.57 -26.47 -21.57
CA GLN A 90 -3.12 -26.26 -21.62
C GLN A 90 -2.34 -27.58 -21.64
N TYR A 91 -2.89 -28.66 -21.08
CA TYR A 91 -2.34 -30.01 -21.21
C TYR A 91 -2.14 -30.46 -22.67
N PHE A 92 -2.94 -29.95 -23.61
CA PHE A 92 -2.83 -30.25 -25.04
C PHE A 92 -1.99 -29.24 -25.82
N VAL A 93 -1.48 -28.19 -25.16
CA VAL A 93 -0.66 -27.15 -25.79
C VAL A 93 0.82 -27.52 -25.66
N PRO A 94 1.58 -27.58 -26.77
CA PRO A 94 2.99 -27.91 -26.72
C PRO A 94 3.78 -26.99 -25.79
N ASN A 95 4.72 -27.55 -25.03
CA ASN A 95 5.61 -26.82 -24.12
C ASN A 95 4.87 -25.99 -23.05
N ARG A 96 3.60 -26.30 -22.74
CA ARG A 96 2.87 -25.79 -21.57
C ARG A 96 2.83 -26.83 -20.46
N SER A 97 2.98 -26.38 -19.23
CA SER A 97 2.71 -27.20 -18.04
C SER A 97 1.27 -26.97 -17.60
N CYS A 98 0.55 -28.07 -17.41
CA CYS A 98 -0.72 -28.04 -16.68
C CYS A 98 -0.37 -28.13 -15.19
N GLU A 99 -0.62 -27.06 -14.45
CA GLU A 99 -0.21 -26.95 -13.05
C GLU A 99 -1.42 -26.76 -12.14
N PHE A 100 -1.60 -27.70 -11.21
CA PHE A 100 -2.66 -27.56 -10.20
C PHE A 100 -2.53 -26.28 -9.37
N TYR A 101 -1.31 -25.75 -9.21
CA TYR A 101 -1.07 -24.48 -8.50
C TYR A 101 -1.54 -23.25 -9.29
N ASP A 102 -1.60 -23.32 -10.61
CA ASP A 102 -2.11 -22.22 -11.44
C ASP A 102 -3.63 -22.14 -11.31
N TRP A 103 -4.30 -23.30 -11.29
CA TRP A 103 -5.73 -23.35 -10.93
C TRP A 103 -6.00 -22.81 -9.50
N ILE A 104 -5.13 -23.07 -8.53
CA ILE A 104 -5.28 -22.48 -7.19
C ILE A 104 -5.16 -20.95 -7.25
N ALA A 105 -4.21 -20.42 -8.03
CA ALA A 105 -4.03 -18.99 -8.23
C ALA A 105 -5.26 -18.35 -8.90
N ASP A 106 -5.87 -19.03 -9.87
CA ASP A 106 -7.11 -18.61 -10.52
C ASP A 106 -8.26 -18.46 -9.52
N VAL A 107 -8.46 -19.50 -8.69
CA VAL A 107 -9.49 -19.50 -7.64
C VAL A 107 -9.21 -18.42 -6.60
N ALA A 108 -7.95 -18.22 -6.22
CA ALA A 108 -7.55 -17.17 -5.28
C ALA A 108 -7.86 -15.76 -5.83
N GLY A 109 -7.62 -15.52 -7.12
CA GLY A 109 -8.01 -14.29 -7.81
C GLY A 109 -9.52 -14.04 -7.73
N GLY A 110 -10.33 -15.06 -8.03
CA GLY A 110 -11.78 -14.99 -7.91
C GLY A 110 -12.26 -14.75 -6.46
N LEU A 111 -11.64 -15.41 -5.48
CA LEU A 111 -11.95 -15.24 -4.06
C LEU A 111 -11.66 -13.82 -3.55
N ALA A 112 -10.54 -13.23 -3.97
CA ALA A 112 -10.19 -11.86 -3.59
C ALA A 112 -11.30 -10.87 -3.94
N VAL A 113 -11.83 -10.94 -5.18
CA VAL A 113 -12.92 -10.07 -5.62
C VAL A 113 -14.26 -10.48 -4.99
N TYR A 114 -14.53 -11.78 -4.80
CA TYR A 114 -15.73 -12.27 -4.11
C TYR A 114 -15.87 -11.64 -2.71
N PHE A 115 -14.80 -11.64 -1.91
CA PHE A 115 -14.83 -11.06 -0.56
C PHE A 115 -15.03 -9.55 -0.60
N VAL A 116 -14.39 -8.84 -1.54
CA VAL A 116 -14.61 -7.39 -1.74
C VAL A 116 -16.09 -7.12 -2.04
N ILE A 117 -16.70 -7.84 -2.98
CA ILE A 117 -18.12 -7.66 -3.34
C ILE A 117 -19.05 -7.99 -2.18
N LYS A 118 -18.80 -9.07 -1.44
CA LYS A 118 -19.59 -9.45 -0.25
C LYS A 118 -19.48 -8.41 0.85
N TYR A 119 -18.27 -7.90 1.11
CA TYR A 119 -18.04 -6.83 2.08
C TYR A 119 -18.82 -5.57 1.70
N HIS A 120 -18.74 -5.14 0.43
CA HIS A 120 -19.49 -3.97 -0.04
C HIS A 120 -21.00 -4.19 -0.04
N ARG A 121 -21.54 -5.32 -0.51
CA ARG A 121 -23.00 -5.61 -0.49
C ARG A 121 -23.59 -5.59 0.91
N SER A 122 -22.85 -6.05 1.90
CA SER A 122 -23.25 -6.06 3.31
C SER A 122 -23.37 -4.63 3.88
N ARG A 123 -22.55 -3.70 3.38
CA ARG A 123 -22.55 -2.28 3.78
C ARG A 123 -23.52 -1.42 2.95
N VAL A 124 -23.83 -1.79 1.71
CA VAL A 124 -24.69 -1.00 0.79
C VAL A 124 -26.17 -1.00 1.22
N LYS A 125 -26.67 -1.97 2.01
CA LYS A 125 -27.98 -1.86 2.66
C LYS A 125 -28.08 -0.64 3.60
N VAL A 126 -26.95 -0.11 4.09
CA VAL A 126 -26.89 1.07 4.96
C VAL A 126 -26.56 2.35 4.17
N ILE A 127 -26.01 2.24 2.95
CA ILE A 127 -25.40 3.37 2.19
C ILE A 127 -26.05 3.54 0.80
N SER A 128 -27.30 3.11 0.59
CA SER A 128 -27.98 3.19 -0.71
C SER A 128 -28.38 4.62 -1.15
N VAL A 129 -28.09 5.67 -0.36
CA VAL A 129 -28.54 7.04 -0.63
C VAL A 129 -27.50 7.91 -1.37
N LEU A 130 -26.21 7.54 -1.45
CA LEU A 130 -25.16 8.51 -1.82
C LEU A 130 -24.30 8.22 -3.07
N PHE A 131 -24.53 7.14 -3.84
CA PHE A 131 -23.53 6.69 -4.84
C PHE A 131 -23.80 7.03 -6.32
N LEU A 132 -24.76 7.92 -6.64
CA LEU A 132 -25.12 8.24 -8.03
C LEU A 132 -24.26 9.36 -8.68
N ALA A 133 -23.28 9.94 -7.97
CA ALA A 133 -22.54 11.12 -8.45
C ALA A 133 -21.17 10.85 -9.10
N VAL A 134 -20.69 9.60 -9.20
CA VAL A 134 -19.24 9.35 -9.52
C VAL A 134 -18.97 8.84 -10.95
N ILE A 135 -20.00 8.54 -11.77
CA ILE A 135 -19.79 7.86 -13.07
C ILE A 135 -19.62 8.82 -14.27
N PHE A 136 -19.83 10.13 -14.14
CA PHE A 136 -19.64 11.06 -15.27
C PHE A 136 -18.86 12.30 -14.86
N GLY A 137 -17.57 12.33 -15.19
CA GLY A 137 -16.73 13.52 -15.03
C GLY A 137 -15.25 13.15 -14.99
N GLY A 138 -14.63 13.05 -16.17
CA GLY A 138 -13.18 12.97 -16.27
C GLY A 138 -12.52 14.23 -15.71
N CYS A 139 -11.43 14.00 -14.97
CA CYS A 139 -10.32 14.91 -14.68
C CYS A 139 -10.64 16.42 -14.63
N THR A 140 -10.91 16.94 -13.44
CA THR A 140 -10.08 17.94 -12.75
C THR A 140 -10.55 18.07 -11.30
N SER A 141 -9.59 17.93 -10.37
CA SER A 141 -9.62 18.37 -8.96
C SER A 141 -10.97 18.33 -8.23
N SER A 142 -11.22 17.24 -7.51
CA SER A 142 -12.07 17.27 -6.30
C SER A 142 -11.20 16.81 -5.15
N GLU A 143 -10.89 17.74 -4.24
CA GLU A 143 -10.46 17.44 -2.89
C GLU A 143 -11.45 16.43 -2.29
N ARG A 144 -11.04 15.16 -2.20
CA ARG A 144 -11.77 14.17 -1.42
C ARG A 144 -11.20 14.25 -0.02
N ALA A 145 -11.98 14.83 0.89
CA ALA A 145 -11.72 14.75 2.31
C ALA A 145 -11.42 13.29 2.68
N GLU A 146 -10.15 13.08 2.97
CA GLU A 146 -9.59 11.85 3.50
C GLU A 146 -10.24 11.64 4.87
N GLN A 147 -11.15 10.68 4.99
CA GLN A 147 -11.44 10.12 6.31
C GLN A 147 -10.21 9.31 6.70
N LYS A 148 -9.18 10.04 7.14
CA LYS A 148 -8.01 9.49 7.80
C LYS A 148 -8.52 8.55 8.88
N SER A 149 -8.04 7.30 8.87
CA SER A 149 -7.85 6.62 10.15
C SER A 149 -7.16 7.65 11.04
N LYS A 150 -7.82 8.04 12.13
CA LYS A 150 -7.32 9.09 13.01
C LYS A 150 -6.11 8.52 13.73
N ILE A 151 -4.98 8.50 13.02
CA ILE A 151 -3.67 8.16 13.55
C ILE A 151 -3.28 9.40 14.34
N ASP A 152 -3.55 9.36 15.64
CA ASP A 152 -3.14 10.41 16.55
C ASP A 152 -1.65 10.17 16.86
N ILE A 153 -0.83 11.11 16.41
CA ILE A 153 0.62 11.10 16.58
C ILE A 153 0.96 12.22 17.53
N SER A 154 1.61 11.89 18.64
CA SER A 154 2.01 12.84 19.67
C SER A 154 3.49 12.69 20.00
N PHE A 155 4.12 13.79 20.39
CA PHE A 155 5.46 13.77 20.95
C PHE A 155 5.38 13.24 22.38
N SER A 156 6.20 12.26 22.71
CA SER A 156 6.29 11.72 24.08
C SER A 156 7.50 12.27 24.81
N GLU A 157 8.62 12.41 24.12
CA GLU A 157 9.86 12.94 24.67
C GLU A 157 10.67 13.62 23.55
N THR A 158 11.30 14.74 23.86
CA THR A 158 12.11 15.49 22.89
C THR A 158 13.33 16.05 23.58
N ASP A 159 14.51 15.52 23.25
CA ASP A 159 15.78 15.94 23.81
C ASP A 159 16.81 16.25 22.71
N CYS A 160 17.62 17.28 22.93
CA CYS A 160 18.65 17.71 22.00
C CYS A 160 19.89 18.15 22.78
N TRP A 161 21.07 17.69 22.35
CA TRP A 161 22.33 18.06 22.99
C TRP A 161 23.44 18.30 21.98
N LEU A 162 24.31 19.25 22.30
CA LEU A 162 25.48 19.56 21.50
C LEU A 162 26.72 19.15 22.27
N ASN A 163 27.44 18.15 21.75
CA ASN A 163 28.71 17.72 22.32
C ASN A 163 29.84 18.59 21.77
N LEU A 164 30.50 19.32 22.68
CA LEU A 164 31.58 20.25 22.38
C LEU A 164 32.97 19.65 22.66
N MET A 165 33.05 18.41 23.17
CA MET A 165 34.31 17.70 23.38
C MET A 165 34.95 17.32 22.04
N PRO A 166 36.21 17.70 21.78
CA PRO A 166 36.88 17.36 20.53
C PRO A 166 37.18 15.86 20.47
N MET A 167 36.66 15.17 19.46
CA MET A 167 37.23 13.88 19.06
C MET A 167 38.63 14.16 18.47
N VAL A 168 39.64 13.49 19.00
CA VAL A 168 41.05 13.68 18.61
C VAL A 168 41.17 13.60 17.08
N ASN A 169 41.71 14.67 16.47
CA ASN A 169 41.99 14.88 15.04
C ASN A 169 40.86 15.34 14.10
N ASP A 170 39.72 15.85 14.56
CA ASP A 170 38.77 16.51 13.64
C ASP A 170 38.19 17.80 14.25
N ASN A 171 38.34 18.93 13.53
CA ASN A 171 38.01 20.30 13.99
C ASN A 171 36.50 20.61 14.03
N LYS A 172 35.67 19.62 14.40
CA LYS A 172 34.21 19.68 14.21
C LYS A 172 33.48 19.38 15.51
N ASN A 173 32.44 20.17 15.81
CA ASN A 173 31.51 19.90 16.91
C ASN A 173 30.50 18.83 16.49
N VAL A 174 29.92 18.12 17.47
CA VAL A 174 28.97 17.02 17.21
C VAL A 174 27.61 17.34 17.80
N LEU A 175 26.59 17.48 16.96
CA LEU A 175 25.21 17.60 17.41
C LEU A 175 24.56 16.22 17.52
N GLY A 176 24.00 15.91 18.68
CA GLY A 176 23.19 14.72 18.94
C GLY A 176 21.76 15.10 19.34
N PHE A 177 20.79 14.23 19.04
CA PHE A 177 19.40 14.45 19.44
C PHE A 177 18.65 13.13 19.57
N LEU A 178 17.57 13.16 20.35
CA LEU A 178 16.61 12.08 20.50
C LEU A 178 15.20 12.67 20.43
N ILE A 179 14.40 12.19 19.48
CA ILE A 179 12.98 12.56 19.37
C ILE A 179 12.17 11.29 19.47
N SER A 180 11.39 11.16 20.55
CA SER A 180 10.51 10.02 20.79
C SER A 180 9.07 10.39 20.44
N LEU A 181 8.42 9.51 19.69
CA LEU A 181 7.05 9.68 19.21
C LEU A 181 6.16 8.54 19.69
N ASN A 182 4.96 8.89 20.11
CA ASN A 182 3.87 7.94 20.29
C ASN A 182 2.96 8.01 19.06
N VAL A 183 2.84 6.88 18.36
CA VAL A 183 1.88 6.69 17.26
C VAL A 183 0.77 5.78 17.79
N GLU A 184 -0.39 6.35 18.06
CA GLU A 184 -1.58 5.59 18.43
C GLU A 184 -2.33 5.23 17.15
N ALA A 185 -2.44 3.94 16.87
CA ALA A 185 -3.04 3.42 15.65
C ALA A 185 -3.92 2.21 15.97
N ASN A 186 -5.13 2.19 15.40
CA ASN A 186 -6.08 1.09 15.55
C ASN A 186 -5.68 -0.21 14.81
N SER A 187 -4.41 -0.37 14.39
CA SER A 187 -3.96 -1.60 13.72
C SER A 187 -2.57 -2.03 14.17
N SER A 188 -2.41 -3.35 14.27
CA SER A 188 -1.18 -4.08 14.58
C SER A 188 -0.12 -4.03 13.46
N ASP A 189 -0.21 -3.09 12.51
CA ASP A 189 0.73 -2.98 11.39
C ASP A 189 1.97 -2.19 11.79
N LEU A 190 3.12 -2.85 11.87
CA LEU A 190 4.37 -2.28 12.39
C LEU A 190 5.22 -1.53 11.34
N ASN A 191 4.77 -1.40 10.10
CA ASN A 191 5.58 -0.88 8.98
C ASN A 191 5.60 0.66 8.90
N TYR A 192 6.06 1.33 9.96
CA TYR A 192 6.29 2.76 9.96
C TYR A 192 7.75 3.10 9.70
N SER A 193 7.99 4.19 8.97
CA SER A 193 9.33 4.75 8.77
C SER A 193 9.29 6.27 8.82
N VAL A 194 10.40 6.88 9.22
CA VAL A 194 10.58 8.34 9.23
C VAL A 194 11.61 8.69 8.17
N LYS A 195 11.28 9.67 7.32
CA LYS A 195 12.16 10.17 6.26
C LYS A 195 12.12 11.70 6.23
N ASP A 196 12.98 12.27 5.39
CA ASP A 196 13.02 13.71 5.08
C ASP A 196 13.29 14.61 6.30
N LEU A 197 14.04 14.14 7.31
CA LEU A 197 14.37 14.97 8.47
C LEU A 197 15.24 16.16 8.05
N LYS A 198 14.83 17.34 8.48
CA LYS A 198 15.57 18.59 8.39
C LYS A 198 15.68 19.19 9.78
N ILE A 199 16.86 19.70 10.09
CA ILE A 199 17.13 20.37 11.35
C ILE A 199 17.34 21.85 11.03
N TYR A 200 16.54 22.68 11.68
CA TYR A 200 16.63 24.13 11.57
C TYR A 200 17.29 24.68 12.83
N LEU A 201 18.41 25.34 12.61
CA LEU A 201 19.15 26.09 13.62
C LEU A 201 18.91 27.57 13.30
N ASN A 202 17.79 28.13 13.78
CA ASN A 202 17.26 29.44 13.41
C ASN A 202 17.06 29.64 11.90
N ASN A 203 18.06 30.16 11.18
CA ASN A 203 18.01 30.46 9.74
C ASN A 203 18.85 29.51 8.88
N ASP A 204 19.71 28.69 9.50
CA ASP A 204 20.53 27.71 8.79
C ASP A 204 19.82 26.34 8.80
N THR A 205 19.80 25.69 7.64
CA THR A 205 19.23 24.34 7.47
C THR A 205 20.35 23.31 7.36
N LEU A 206 20.35 22.33 8.26
CA LEU A 206 21.20 21.15 8.12
C LEU A 206 20.41 20.06 7.40
N LEU A 207 20.87 19.72 6.20
CA LEU A 207 20.34 18.62 5.40
C LEU A 207 21.14 17.36 5.72
N ASN A 208 20.58 16.47 6.53
CA ASN A 208 21.16 15.15 6.73
C ASN A 208 20.30 14.09 6.05
N LYS A 209 20.87 13.35 5.09
CA LYS A 209 20.16 12.38 4.26
C LYS A 209 20.02 10.99 4.89
N GLU A 210 20.65 10.72 6.03
CA GLU A 210 20.75 9.36 6.55
C GLU A 210 20.45 9.29 8.04
N LEU A 211 19.17 9.17 8.36
CA LEU A 211 18.67 9.07 9.73
C LEU A 211 17.83 7.81 9.86
N SER A 212 17.97 7.14 11.00
CA SER A 212 17.29 5.90 11.33
C SER A 212 16.13 6.16 12.29
N ALA A 213 14.98 5.56 12.02
CA ALA A 213 13.94 5.41 13.03
C ALA A 213 13.96 3.97 13.50
N GLU A 214 14.01 3.76 14.81
CA GLU A 214 13.92 2.43 15.42
C GLU A 214 12.61 2.34 16.19
N ILE A 215 11.88 1.24 15.97
CA ILE A 215 10.67 0.93 16.73
C ILE A 215 11.14 0.28 18.03
N PHE A 216 10.90 0.97 19.15
CA PHE A 216 11.41 0.55 20.44
C PHE A 216 10.41 -0.35 21.19
N GLU A 217 9.11 -0.13 20.97
CA GLU A 217 8.05 -0.87 21.66
C GLU A 217 6.75 -0.84 20.85
N ALA A 218 6.14 -2.02 20.66
CA ALA A 218 4.84 -2.15 20.03
C ALA A 218 3.89 -2.94 20.94
N SER A 219 2.73 -2.35 21.19
CA SER A 219 1.60 -2.96 21.90
C SER A 219 0.38 -2.99 20.97
N GLU A 220 -0.71 -3.67 21.35
CA GLU A 220 -1.88 -3.87 20.47
C GLU A 220 -2.46 -2.59 19.85
N ASN A 221 -2.32 -1.41 20.48
CA ASN A 221 -2.87 -0.13 19.99
C ASN A 221 -1.88 1.05 19.99
N LEU A 222 -0.65 0.86 20.48
CA LEU A 222 0.34 1.94 20.61
C LEU A 222 1.69 1.47 20.09
N ILE A 223 2.24 2.26 19.16
CA ILE A 223 3.57 2.07 18.59
C ILE A 223 4.44 3.25 19.04
N LYS A 224 5.55 2.96 19.72
CA LYS A 224 6.55 3.97 20.07
C LYS A 224 7.66 3.98 19.03
N ILE A 225 7.88 5.13 18.40
CA ILE A 225 8.91 5.33 17.38
C ILE A 225 9.96 6.27 17.96
N ASN A 226 11.19 5.80 18.05
CA ASN A 226 12.33 6.64 18.41
C ASN A 226 13.04 7.08 17.13
N ILE A 227 13.12 8.39 16.96
CA ILE A 227 13.94 9.01 15.93
C ILE A 227 15.25 9.40 16.60
N SER A 228 16.30 8.66 16.24
CA SER A 228 17.63 8.88 16.73
C SER A 228 18.61 8.83 15.57
N GLN A 229 19.84 9.25 15.83
CA GLN A 229 20.89 9.17 14.85
C GLN A 229 21.65 7.83 15.02
N ASN A 230 21.51 6.88 14.09
CA ASN A 230 22.35 5.68 14.10
C ASN A 230 23.77 6.03 13.67
N ASN A 231 24.72 5.99 14.62
CA ASN A 231 26.18 5.89 14.42
C ASN A 231 26.85 6.78 13.36
N ARG A 232 26.16 7.82 12.89
CA ARG A 232 26.67 8.85 11.99
C ARG A 232 26.63 10.15 12.77
N THR A 233 27.60 11.02 12.61
CA THR A 233 27.77 12.20 13.47
C THR A 233 27.39 13.44 12.66
N ILE A 234 26.50 14.33 13.16
CA ILE A 234 26.30 15.62 12.49
C ILE A 234 27.47 16.52 12.89
N TYR A 235 28.37 16.72 11.94
CA TYR A 235 29.50 17.61 12.12
C TYR A 235 29.09 19.05 11.89
N LEU A 236 29.38 19.87 12.88
CA LEU A 236 29.14 21.30 12.90
C LEU A 236 30.48 22.06 12.84
N ASP A 237 30.52 23.12 12.04
CA ASP A 237 31.64 24.04 11.95
C ASP A 237 31.86 24.78 13.28
N ARG A 238 33.01 24.55 13.91
CA ARG A 238 33.36 25.14 15.20
C ARG A 238 33.38 26.67 15.22
N ASN A 239 33.59 27.29 14.07
CA ASN A 239 33.73 28.75 13.96
C ASN A 239 32.38 29.46 13.80
N LYS A 240 31.27 28.72 13.70
CA LYS A 240 29.93 29.28 13.69
C LYS A 240 29.33 29.29 15.09
N GLU A 241 28.70 30.40 15.45
CA GLU A 241 27.83 30.43 16.61
C GLU A 241 26.56 29.64 16.32
N TYR A 242 26.24 28.71 17.19
CA TYR A 242 25.03 27.90 17.11
C TYR A 242 23.97 28.43 18.06
N PRO A 243 22.69 28.43 17.62
CA PRO A 243 21.59 28.89 18.44
C PRO A 243 21.38 28.00 19.66
N GLU A 244 20.64 28.51 20.64
CA GLU A 244 20.29 27.76 21.87
C GLU A 244 19.14 26.77 21.66
N GLU A 245 18.48 26.81 20.50
CA GLU A 245 17.31 25.99 20.18
C GLU A 245 17.39 25.43 18.77
N ALA A 246 16.81 24.26 18.57
CA ALA A 246 16.65 23.60 17.27
C ALA A 246 15.17 23.26 17.02
N GLU A 247 14.76 23.30 15.75
CA GLU A 247 13.46 22.80 15.30
C GLU A 247 13.66 21.67 14.29
N PHE A 248 12.91 20.58 14.45
CA PHE A 248 13.07 19.37 13.65
C PHE A 248 11.83 19.13 12.81
N HIS A 249 12.01 18.95 11.51
CA HIS A 249 10.93 18.73 10.54
C HIS A 249 11.14 17.41 9.86
N PHE A 250 10.16 16.52 9.87
CA PHE A 250 10.29 15.20 9.26
C PHE A 250 8.94 14.70 8.73
N ALA A 251 8.97 13.61 7.98
CA ALA A 251 7.77 12.98 7.46
C ALA A 251 7.67 11.51 7.89
N ILE A 252 6.49 11.12 8.32
CA ILE A 252 6.14 9.75 8.70
C ILE A 252 5.51 9.05 7.50
N TYR A 253 5.98 7.86 7.21
CA TYR A 253 5.53 6.99 6.13
C TYR A 253 5.02 5.66 6.71
N LYS A 254 3.95 5.11 6.12
CA LYS A 254 3.51 3.72 6.33
C LYS A 254 3.52 3.02 4.98
N ASP A 255 4.12 1.83 4.91
CA ASP A 255 4.25 1.05 3.67
C ASP A 255 4.79 1.89 2.50
N ASN A 256 5.81 2.71 2.78
CA ASN A 256 6.41 3.68 1.85
C ASN A 256 5.49 4.80 1.32
N LYS A 257 4.27 4.94 1.85
CA LYS A 257 3.38 6.07 1.57
C LYS A 257 3.45 7.12 2.69
N LYS A 258 3.66 8.39 2.33
CA LYS A 258 3.70 9.50 3.29
C LYS A 258 2.34 9.69 3.95
N ILE A 259 2.29 9.64 5.28
CA ILE A 259 1.07 9.86 6.07
C ILE A 259 1.00 11.31 6.55
N ARG A 260 2.09 11.82 7.13
CA ARG A 260 2.09 13.13 7.80
C ARG A 260 3.48 13.76 7.82
N SER A 261 3.55 15.07 7.57
CA SER A 261 4.72 15.87 7.93
C SER A 261 4.54 16.39 9.35
N MET A 262 5.60 16.32 10.14
CA MET A 262 5.63 16.77 11.53
C MET A 262 6.72 17.82 11.71
N LYS A 263 6.52 18.67 12.72
CA LYS A 263 7.54 19.56 13.25
C LYS A 263 7.50 19.55 14.77
N THR A 264 8.66 19.61 15.40
CA THR A 264 8.74 19.81 16.85
C THR A 264 8.43 21.28 17.19
N SER A 265 8.16 21.57 18.45
CA SER A 265 8.44 22.92 18.97
C SER A 265 9.95 23.17 18.93
N LYS A 266 10.37 24.41 19.19
CA LYS A 266 11.78 24.70 19.42
C LYS A 266 12.24 23.93 20.66
N ILE A 267 13.25 23.09 20.50
CA ILE A 267 13.84 22.27 21.56
C ILE A 267 15.15 22.94 21.96
N LYS A 268 15.33 23.17 23.27
CA LYS A 268 16.57 23.72 23.80
C LYS A 268 17.73 22.75 23.58
N ILE A 269 18.85 23.25 23.10
CA ILE A 269 20.08 22.49 22.88
C ILE A 269 20.90 22.53 24.16
N ASN A 270 21.01 21.39 24.84
CA ASN A 270 21.85 21.27 26.02
C ASN A 270 23.32 21.12 25.60
N LYS A 271 24.17 22.10 25.93
CA LYS A 271 25.61 22.03 25.65
C LYS A 271 26.27 21.10 26.67
N VAL A 272 26.90 20.05 26.17
CA VAL A 272 27.67 19.08 26.96
C VAL A 272 29.15 19.36 26.71
N TYR A 273 29.88 19.65 27.78
CA TYR A 273 31.31 20.00 27.77
C TYR A 273 32.17 18.82 28.22
#